data_AF-A0A4V3FT98-F1
#
_entry.id   AF-A0A4V3FT98-F1
#
_cell.length_a   1.000
_cell.length_b   1.000
_cell.length_c   1.000
_cell.angle_alpha   90.00
_cell.angle_beta   90.00
_cell.angle_gamma   90.00
#
_symmetry.space_group_name_H-M   'P 1'
#
loop_
_entity.id
_entity.type
_entity.pdbx_description
1 polymer ?
#
loop_
_entity_poly.entity_id
_entity_poly.type
_entity_poly.pdbx_seq_one_letter_code
_entity_poly.pdbx_strand_id
1 'polypeptide(L)'
;MKAALVELISKISSGCMGEDEIVKVADEAAQAYANADAFLAANPDINYDDTFPIPLGEWVVVGSLPETVLFQADTYVDLFAQIVASFGPGVDFNLKPKQLAKTEALVALNRIQVQMSSMNKENGGYTLMNFSQLLDDELQMVLVYGNDVPRVLELCAEVGIAAAPSLEALKIAVHV
;
A
#
# COMPACT_ATOMS: atom_id res chain seq x y z
N MET A 1 3.78 -15.29 11.45
CA MET A 1 4.50 -14.19 10.78
C MET A 1 4.75 -14.45 9.29
N LYS A 2 5.76 -15.23 8.87
CA LYS A 2 6.09 -15.40 7.42
C LYS A 2 4.87 -15.76 6.54
N ALA A 3 4.07 -16.75 6.94
CA ALA A 3 2.89 -17.15 6.17
C ALA A 3 1.86 -16.01 6.02
N ALA A 4 1.63 -15.24 7.09
CA ALA A 4 0.76 -14.07 7.06
C ALA A 4 1.33 -12.95 6.19
N LEU A 5 2.66 -12.74 6.20
CA LEU A 5 3.32 -11.78 5.32
C LEU A 5 3.21 -12.19 3.84
N VAL A 6 3.39 -13.47 3.51
CA VAL A 6 3.18 -13.98 2.14
C VAL A 6 1.75 -13.71 1.69
N GLU A 7 0.76 -14.05 2.51
CA GLU A 7 -0.64 -13.82 2.19
C GLU A 7 -0.94 -12.31 2.03
N LEU A 8 -0.44 -11.48 2.94
CA LEU A 8 -0.64 -10.03 2.91
C LEU A 8 -0.07 -9.41 1.64
N ILE A 9 1.21 -9.68 1.34
CA ILE A 9 1.90 -9.13 0.16
C ILE A 9 1.23 -9.63 -1.12
N SER A 10 0.80 -10.90 -1.16
CA SER A 10 0.01 -11.43 -2.28
C SER A 10 -1.29 -10.65 -2.49
N LYS A 11 -2.01 -10.31 -1.43
CA LYS A 11 -3.28 -9.58 -1.51
C LYS A 11 -3.11 -8.11 -1.90
N ILE A 12 -2.13 -7.40 -1.33
CA ILE A 12 -1.90 -5.98 -1.62
C ILE A 12 -1.21 -5.77 -2.97
N SER A 13 -0.49 -6.76 -3.50
CA SER A 13 0.12 -6.66 -4.83
C SER A 13 -0.90 -6.76 -5.97
N SER A 14 -2.11 -7.27 -5.73
CA SER A 14 -3.16 -7.43 -6.73
C SER A 14 -2.71 -8.15 -8.02
N GLY A 15 -1.66 -8.97 -7.95
CA GLY A 15 -1.06 -9.68 -9.09
C GLY A 15 0.11 -8.98 -9.78
N CYS A 16 0.59 -7.85 -9.25
CA CYS A 16 1.74 -7.11 -9.79
C CYS A 16 3.10 -7.69 -9.40
N MET A 17 3.15 -8.60 -8.41
CA MET A 17 4.38 -9.26 -7.95
C MET A 17 4.33 -10.77 -8.23
N GLY A 18 5.48 -11.35 -8.56
CA GLY A 18 5.61 -12.80 -8.74
C GLY A 18 5.63 -13.55 -7.40
N GLU A 19 5.20 -14.82 -7.39
CA GLU A 19 5.16 -15.62 -6.15
C GLU A 19 6.53 -15.74 -5.47
N ASP A 20 7.61 -15.95 -6.23
CA ASP A 20 8.97 -16.04 -5.69
C ASP A 20 9.43 -14.73 -5.03
N GLU A 21 9.05 -13.59 -5.63
CA GLU A 21 9.36 -12.26 -5.11
C GLU A 21 8.60 -12.01 -3.80
N ILE A 22 7.30 -12.33 -3.77
CA ILE A 22 6.46 -12.25 -2.58
C ILE A 22 7.06 -13.08 -1.43
N VAL A 23 7.44 -14.33 -1.72
CA VAL A 23 8.02 -15.23 -0.71
C VAL A 23 9.36 -14.71 -0.21
N LYS A 24 10.19 -14.13 -1.08
CA LYS A 24 11.46 -13.53 -0.72
C LYS A 24 11.26 -12.35 0.25
N VAL A 25 10.42 -11.38 -0.11
CA VAL A 25 10.14 -10.21 0.75
C VAL A 25 9.57 -10.65 2.09
N ALA A 26 8.61 -11.58 2.10
CA ALA A 26 8.02 -12.10 3.33
C ALA A 26 9.04 -12.83 4.23
N ASP A 27 10.04 -13.51 3.65
CA ASP A 27 11.10 -14.17 4.39
C ASP A 27 12.05 -13.16 5.04
N GLU A 28 12.53 -12.18 4.26
CA GLU A 28 13.42 -11.11 4.75
C GLU A 28 12.73 -10.31 5.86
N ALA A 29 11.49 -9.89 5.65
CA ALA A 29 10.71 -9.18 6.67
C ALA A 29 10.50 -10.04 7.92
N ALA A 30 10.20 -11.33 7.79
CA ALA A 30 10.03 -12.23 8.94
C ALA A 30 11.33 -12.38 9.75
N GLN A 31 12.50 -12.43 9.10
CA GLN A 31 13.79 -12.45 9.76
C GLN A 31 14.05 -11.14 10.51
N ALA A 32 13.77 -10.00 9.87
CA ALA A 32 13.88 -8.67 10.48
C ALA A 32 12.95 -8.48 11.69
N TYR A 33 11.71 -8.97 11.63
CA TYR A 33 10.80 -8.99 12.77
C TYR A 33 11.29 -9.88 13.93
N ALA A 34 11.95 -10.99 13.62
CA ALA A 34 12.42 -11.94 14.63
C ALA A 34 13.68 -11.43 15.37
N ASN A 35 14.60 -10.79 14.65
CA ASN A 35 15.84 -10.26 15.22
C ASN A 35 16.43 -9.15 14.35
N ALA A 36 16.08 -7.90 14.66
CA ALA A 36 16.53 -6.74 13.89
C ALA A 36 18.06 -6.57 13.90
N ASP A 37 18.72 -6.74 15.06
CA ASP A 37 20.18 -6.58 15.18
C ASP A 37 20.93 -7.60 14.32
N ALA A 38 20.51 -8.87 14.35
CA ALA A 38 21.12 -9.91 13.53
C ALA A 38 20.87 -9.68 12.03
N PHE A 39 19.68 -9.17 11.67
CA PHE A 39 19.35 -8.84 10.30
C PHE A 39 20.21 -7.68 9.76
N LEU A 40 20.38 -6.60 10.53
CA LEU A 40 21.25 -5.48 10.16
C LEU A 40 22.72 -5.90 10.06
N ALA A 41 23.20 -6.73 10.98
CA ALA A 41 24.57 -7.25 10.93
C ALA A 41 24.84 -8.11 9.68
N ALA A 42 23.82 -8.83 9.18
CA ALA A 42 23.91 -9.62 7.96
C ALA A 42 23.76 -8.78 6.68
N ASN A 43 23.18 -7.57 6.78
CA ASN A 43 22.87 -6.70 5.66
C ASN A 43 23.41 -5.28 5.90
N PRO A 44 24.75 -5.08 5.87
CA PRO A 44 25.38 -3.82 6.25
C PRO A 44 25.09 -2.65 5.30
N ASP A 45 24.55 -2.93 4.11
CA ASP A 45 24.18 -1.92 3.13
C ASP A 45 22.77 -1.32 3.38
N ILE A 46 22.00 -1.90 4.31
CA ILE A 46 20.67 -1.38 4.66
C ILE A 46 20.80 -0.07 5.43
N ASN A 47 20.16 0.98 4.90
CA ASN A 47 20.08 2.29 5.52
C ASN A 47 18.84 2.41 6.40
N TYR A 48 18.82 1.65 7.51
CA TYR A 48 17.77 1.73 8.53
C TYR A 48 18.39 2.12 9.87
N ASP A 49 17.72 3.03 10.56
CA ASP A 49 18.05 3.44 11.93
C ASP A 49 16.78 3.65 12.78
N ASP A 50 16.97 4.03 14.04
CA ASP A 50 15.90 4.22 15.01
C ASP A 50 15.10 5.52 14.83
N THR A 51 15.41 6.33 13.80
CA THR A 51 14.64 7.53 13.46
C THR A 51 13.39 7.22 12.63
N PHE A 52 13.36 6.05 11.97
CA PHE A 52 12.18 5.60 11.23
C PHE A 52 11.00 5.34 12.18
N PRO A 53 9.77 5.74 11.80
CA PRO A 53 8.60 5.62 12.67
C PRO A 53 8.05 4.19 12.76
N ILE A 54 8.65 3.24 12.04
CA ILE A 54 8.21 1.85 11.89
C ILE A 54 9.35 0.88 12.24
N PRO A 55 9.03 -0.32 12.75
CA PRO A 55 10.03 -1.36 13.01
C PRO A 55 10.68 -1.86 11.71
N LEU A 56 11.91 -2.37 11.81
CA LEU A 56 12.68 -2.86 10.67
C LEU A 56 11.93 -3.90 9.82
N GLY A 57 11.16 -4.79 10.45
CA GLY A 57 10.35 -5.77 9.72
C GLY A 57 9.28 -5.14 8.83
N GLU A 58 8.61 -4.09 9.30
CA GLU A 58 7.65 -3.32 8.50
C GLU A 58 8.38 -2.53 7.41
N TRP A 59 9.52 -1.93 7.75
CA TRP A 59 10.36 -1.20 6.80
C TRP A 59 10.83 -2.07 5.64
N VAL A 60 11.24 -3.32 5.91
CA VAL A 60 11.61 -4.30 4.87
C VAL A 60 10.43 -4.59 3.95
N VAL A 61 9.21 -4.73 4.48
CA VAL A 61 8.01 -4.91 3.64
C VAL A 61 7.83 -3.70 2.74
N VAL A 62 7.67 -2.52 3.35
CA VAL A 62 7.34 -1.27 2.64
C VAL A 62 8.39 -0.91 1.61
N GLY A 63 9.67 -0.98 1.97
CA GLY A 63 10.80 -0.65 1.09
C GLY A 63 11.06 -1.68 -0.02
N SER A 64 10.45 -2.86 0.05
CA SER A 64 10.58 -3.88 -1.00
C SER A 64 9.39 -3.91 -1.96
N LEU A 65 8.31 -3.18 -1.69
CA LEU A 65 7.17 -3.12 -2.60
C LEU A 65 7.52 -2.25 -3.80
N PRO A 66 7.25 -2.70 -5.04
CA PRO A 66 7.45 -1.86 -6.22
C PRO A 66 6.42 -0.73 -6.27
N GLU A 67 6.73 0.33 -7.01
CA GLU A 67 5.85 1.50 -7.24
C GLU A 67 4.52 1.15 -7.95
N THR A 68 4.40 -0.07 -8.48
CA THR A 68 3.15 -0.61 -9.03
C THR A 68 2.22 -1.18 -7.97
N VAL A 69 2.70 -1.35 -6.74
CA VAL A 69 1.98 -1.90 -5.58
C VAL A 69 1.81 -0.85 -4.50
N LEU A 70 2.90 -0.21 -4.08
CA LEU A 70 2.89 0.86 -3.10
C LEU A 70 2.96 2.21 -3.82
N PHE A 71 1.87 2.96 -3.75
CA PHE A 71 1.78 4.29 -4.35
C PHE A 71 2.08 5.35 -3.30
N GLN A 72 3.07 6.18 -3.58
CA GLN A 72 3.54 7.25 -2.69
C GLN A 72 3.57 8.57 -3.46
N ALA A 73 2.94 9.60 -2.91
CA ALA A 73 2.87 10.91 -3.56
C ALA A 73 2.48 12.02 -2.60
N ASP A 74 2.96 13.24 -2.87
CA ASP A 74 2.54 14.45 -2.17
C ASP A 74 1.15 14.95 -2.56
N THR A 75 0.63 14.56 -3.73
CA THR A 75 -0.65 15.07 -4.23
C THR A 75 -1.55 13.98 -4.80
N TYR A 76 -2.87 14.17 -4.70
CA TYR A 76 -3.85 13.27 -5.34
C TYR A 76 -3.74 13.24 -6.87
N VAL A 77 -3.18 14.28 -7.49
CA VAL A 77 -2.91 14.30 -8.94
C VAL A 77 -1.82 13.29 -9.25
N ASP A 78 -0.71 13.33 -8.52
CA ASP A 78 0.44 12.44 -8.73
C ASP A 78 0.12 11.01 -8.32
N LEU A 79 -0.55 10.82 -7.16
CA LEU A 79 -1.03 9.52 -6.71
C LEU A 79 -1.88 8.85 -7.79
N PHE A 80 -2.88 9.56 -8.34
CA PHE A 80 -3.75 8.97 -9.35
C PHE A 80 -3.04 8.78 -10.70
N ALA A 81 -2.02 9.59 -11.01
CA ALA A 81 -1.19 9.38 -12.20
C ALA A 81 -0.37 8.07 -12.09
N GLN A 82 0.23 7.80 -10.92
CA GLN A 82 0.94 6.54 -10.66
C GLN A 82 -0.01 5.34 -10.75
N ILE A 83 -1.20 5.44 -10.13
CA ILE A 83 -2.24 4.40 -10.23
C ILE A 83 -2.62 4.15 -11.70
N VAL A 84 -2.88 5.19 -12.50
CA VAL A 84 -3.23 4.98 -13.93
C VAL A 84 -2.08 4.31 -14.68
N ALA A 85 -0.83 4.66 -14.37
CA ALA A 85 0.34 4.07 -15.00
C ALA A 85 0.50 2.58 -14.68
N SER A 86 0.13 2.13 -13.47
CA SER A 86 0.27 0.72 -13.06
C SER A 86 -0.65 -0.25 -13.82
N PHE A 87 -1.78 0.24 -14.37
CA PHE A 87 -2.71 -0.58 -15.18
C PHE A 87 -2.29 -0.70 -16.66
N GLY A 88 -1.33 0.10 -17.11
CA GLY A 88 -0.84 0.10 -18.48
C GLY A 88 -1.76 0.80 -19.51
N PRO A 89 -1.31 0.95 -20.76
CA PRO A 89 -1.94 1.83 -21.76
C PRO A 89 -3.27 1.33 -22.33
N GLY A 90 -3.68 0.10 -22.01
CA GLY A 90 -4.90 -0.53 -22.53
C GLY A 90 -6.14 -0.35 -21.64
N VAL A 91 -5.99 0.29 -20.47
CA VAL A 91 -7.07 0.46 -19.51
C VAL A 91 -7.61 1.88 -19.56
N ASP A 92 -8.91 1.99 -19.87
CA ASP A 92 -9.58 3.29 -19.95
C ASP A 92 -10.07 3.76 -18.58
N PHE A 93 -9.58 4.93 -18.17
CA PHE A 93 -10.05 5.64 -16.98
C PHE A 93 -10.93 6.82 -17.36
N ASN A 94 -12.12 6.93 -16.74
CA ASN A 94 -13.01 8.07 -16.93
C ASN A 94 -12.48 9.32 -16.23
N LEU A 95 -12.00 9.14 -14.99
CA LEU A 95 -11.28 10.17 -14.25
C LEU A 95 -9.88 10.35 -14.85
N LYS A 96 -9.42 11.60 -14.96
CA LYS A 96 -8.05 11.95 -15.36
C LYS A 96 -7.35 12.71 -14.22
N PRO A 97 -6.04 12.50 -13.98
CA PRO A 97 -5.29 13.15 -12.88
C PRO A 97 -5.52 14.66 -12.78
N LYS A 98 -5.45 15.38 -13.91
CA LYS A 98 -5.67 16.84 -13.96
C LYS A 98 -7.03 17.32 -13.41
N GLN A 99 -8.04 16.44 -13.33
CA GLN A 99 -9.36 16.78 -12.79
C GLN A 99 -9.39 16.79 -11.24
N LEU A 100 -8.30 16.35 -10.61
CA LEU A 100 -8.07 16.41 -9.16
C LEU A 100 -7.28 17.66 -8.76
N ALA A 101 -6.82 18.46 -9.73
CA ALA A 101 -6.15 19.71 -9.44
C ALA A 101 -7.11 20.68 -8.73
N LYS A 102 -6.66 21.27 -7.63
CA LYS A 102 -7.42 22.24 -6.81
C LYS A 102 -8.71 21.68 -6.20
N THR A 103 -8.84 20.36 -6.07
CA THR A 103 -9.94 19.77 -5.30
C THR A 103 -9.50 19.50 -3.88
N GLU A 104 -10.39 19.74 -2.92
CA GLU A 104 -10.20 19.35 -1.52
C GLU A 104 -9.91 17.84 -1.39
N ALA A 105 -9.11 17.47 -0.39
CA ALA A 105 -8.60 16.10 -0.20
C ALA A 105 -9.72 15.03 -0.21
N LEU A 106 -10.79 15.26 0.55
CA LEU A 106 -11.92 14.32 0.63
C LEU A 106 -12.63 14.16 -0.71
N VAL A 107 -12.77 15.24 -1.48
CA VAL A 107 -13.39 15.19 -2.81
C VAL A 107 -12.49 14.48 -3.81
N ALA A 108 -11.18 14.74 -3.76
CA ALA A 108 -10.20 14.09 -4.61
C ALA A 108 -10.17 12.58 -4.38
N LEU A 109 -10.01 12.16 -3.13
CA LEU A 109 -9.94 10.76 -2.73
C LEU A 109 -11.26 10.01 -3.04
N ASN A 110 -12.41 10.64 -2.80
CA ASN A 110 -13.70 10.05 -3.15
C ASN A 110 -13.83 9.80 -4.66
N ARG A 111 -13.36 10.73 -5.50
CA ARG A 111 -13.39 10.55 -6.97
C ARG A 111 -12.49 9.39 -7.41
N ILE A 112 -11.29 9.29 -6.83
CA ILE A 112 -10.39 8.16 -7.09
C ILE A 112 -11.05 6.85 -6.66
N GLN A 113 -11.56 6.77 -5.43
CA GLN A 113 -12.22 5.57 -4.92
C GLN A 113 -13.43 5.16 -5.76
N VAL A 114 -14.24 6.10 -6.25
CA VAL A 114 -15.36 5.80 -7.17
C VAL A 114 -14.85 5.19 -8.48
N GLN A 115 -13.81 5.77 -9.09
CA GLN A 115 -13.19 5.21 -10.30
C GLN A 115 -12.68 3.78 -10.03
N MET A 116 -11.93 3.59 -8.95
CA MET A 116 -11.32 2.30 -8.61
C MET A 116 -12.35 1.21 -8.25
N SER A 117 -13.43 1.57 -7.54
CA SER A 117 -14.51 0.63 -7.21
C SER A 117 -15.28 0.12 -8.43
N SER A 118 -15.23 0.86 -9.56
CA SER A 118 -15.92 0.49 -10.78
C SER A 118 -15.17 -0.55 -11.64
N MET A 119 -13.90 -0.80 -11.33
CA MET A 119 -12.97 -1.66 -12.08
C MET A 119 -12.86 -3.04 -11.42
N ASN A 120 -12.73 -4.13 -12.19
CA ASN A 120 -12.67 -5.50 -11.66
C ASN A 120 -13.83 -5.83 -10.69
N LYS A 121 -15.06 -5.80 -11.24
CA LYS A 121 -16.30 -5.94 -10.45
C LYS A 121 -16.47 -7.33 -9.86
N GLU A 122 -15.93 -8.34 -10.53
CA GLU A 122 -15.90 -9.73 -10.09
C GLU A 122 -15.17 -9.89 -8.75
N ASN A 123 -14.13 -9.08 -8.50
CA ASN A 123 -13.42 -9.04 -7.22
C ASN A 123 -13.91 -7.94 -6.26
N GLY A 124 -15.07 -7.34 -6.54
CA GLY A 124 -15.70 -6.33 -5.69
C GLY A 124 -15.17 -4.90 -5.88
N GLY A 125 -14.45 -4.62 -6.97
CA GLY A 125 -13.81 -3.32 -7.15
C GLY A 125 -12.40 -3.27 -6.57
N TYR A 126 -11.66 -2.19 -6.81
CA TYR A 126 -10.48 -1.86 -6.02
C TYR A 126 -10.81 -0.86 -4.91
N THR A 127 -10.21 -1.07 -3.74
CA THR A 127 -10.25 -0.18 -2.57
C THR A 127 -8.85 0.39 -2.35
N LEU A 128 -8.75 1.72 -2.26
CA LEU A 128 -7.54 2.38 -1.79
C LEU A 128 -7.44 2.19 -0.27
N MET A 129 -6.29 1.70 0.17
CA MET A 129 -6.01 1.53 1.59
C MET A 129 -4.74 2.28 1.96
N ASN A 130 -4.80 3.07 3.03
CA ASN A 130 -3.60 3.56 3.70
C ASN A 130 -2.85 2.33 4.20
N PHE A 131 -1.54 2.30 4.00
CA PHE A 131 -0.72 1.14 4.32
C PHE A 131 0.60 1.58 4.96
N SER A 132 0.89 1.04 6.14
CA SER A 132 1.99 1.48 7.03
C SER A 132 1.84 2.95 7.49
N GLN A 133 2.75 3.38 8.34
CA GLN A 133 2.96 4.82 8.61
C GLN A 133 3.63 5.50 7.41
N LEU A 134 3.36 6.79 7.24
CA LEU A 134 3.99 7.64 6.22
C LEU A 134 5.49 7.72 6.50
N LEU A 135 6.29 7.57 5.44
CA LEU A 135 7.74 7.69 5.50
C LEU A 135 8.18 9.07 5.00
N ASP A 136 8.12 9.27 3.68
CA ASP A 136 8.63 10.48 3.02
C ASP A 136 7.52 11.37 2.45
N ASP A 137 6.49 10.77 1.84
CA ASP A 137 5.38 11.47 1.17
C ASP A 137 4.14 11.68 2.06
N GLU A 138 3.28 12.63 1.67
CA GLU A 138 2.00 12.88 2.36
C GLU A 138 0.97 11.73 2.19
N LEU A 139 1.09 10.92 1.14
CA LEU A 139 0.17 9.81 0.83
C LEU A 139 0.97 8.53 0.63
N GLN A 140 0.52 7.44 1.25
CA GLN A 140 1.07 6.10 1.08
C GLN A 140 -0.06 5.07 1.07
N MET A 141 -0.31 4.50 -0.10
CA MET A 141 -1.50 3.68 -0.33
C MET A 141 -1.22 2.46 -1.19
N VAL A 142 -2.02 1.42 -0.99
CA VAL A 142 -2.06 0.21 -1.85
C VAL A 142 -3.45 0.03 -2.43
N LEU A 143 -3.56 -0.72 -3.53
CA LEU A 143 -4.83 -1.14 -4.12
C LEU A 143 -5.13 -2.58 -3.72
N VAL A 144 -6.29 -2.78 -3.09
CA VAL A 144 -6.76 -4.10 -2.65
C VAL A 144 -8.10 -4.39 -3.30
N TYR A 145 -8.32 -5.63 -3.74
CA TYR A 145 -9.64 -6.07 -4.18
C TYR A 145 -10.67 -5.91 -3.06
N GLY A 146 -11.86 -5.40 -3.38
CA GLY A 146 -12.91 -5.13 -2.39
C GLY A 146 -13.28 -6.35 -1.56
N ASN A 147 -13.31 -7.53 -2.18
CA ASN A 147 -13.56 -8.81 -1.49
C ASN A 147 -12.45 -9.21 -0.51
N ASP A 148 -11.24 -8.71 -0.71
CA ASP A 148 -10.05 -9.04 0.07
C ASP A 148 -9.78 -8.08 1.23
N VAL A 149 -10.43 -6.91 1.25
CA VAL A 149 -10.24 -5.87 2.30
C VAL A 149 -10.36 -6.42 3.73
N PRO A 150 -11.38 -7.23 4.09
CA PRO A 150 -11.47 -7.76 5.45
C PRO A 150 -10.25 -8.60 5.83
N ARG A 151 -9.78 -9.44 4.91
CA ARG A 151 -8.64 -10.32 5.16
C ARG A 151 -7.33 -9.54 5.24
N VAL A 152 -7.14 -8.52 4.41
CA VAL A 152 -5.98 -7.63 4.49
C VAL A 152 -5.92 -6.92 5.84
N LEU A 153 -7.04 -6.41 6.34
CA LEU A 153 -7.08 -5.76 7.66
C LEU A 153 -6.71 -6.71 8.80
N GLU A 154 -7.20 -7.96 8.77
CA GLU A 154 -6.82 -9.00 9.73
C GLU A 154 -5.31 -9.29 9.68
N LEU A 155 -4.76 -9.47 8.48
CA LEU A 155 -3.35 -9.77 8.28
C LEU A 155 -2.45 -8.61 8.74
N CYS A 156 -2.80 -7.37 8.39
CA CYS A 156 -2.12 -6.18 8.87
C CYS A 156 -2.09 -6.11 10.41
N ALA A 157 -3.22 -6.39 11.06
CA ALA A 157 -3.28 -6.46 12.52
C ALA A 157 -2.43 -7.60 13.10
N GLU A 158 -2.38 -8.77 12.44
CA GLU A 158 -1.54 -9.90 12.85
C GLU A 158 -0.04 -9.56 12.77
N VAL A 159 0.39 -8.89 11.70
CA VAL A 159 1.81 -8.58 11.47
C VAL A 159 2.25 -7.24 12.05
N GLY A 160 1.32 -6.45 12.59
CA GLY A 160 1.60 -5.16 13.22
C GLY A 160 1.76 -3.99 12.26
N ILE A 161 1.22 -4.07 11.04
CA ILE A 161 1.25 -3.00 10.04
C ILE A 161 -0.04 -2.18 10.13
N ALA A 162 0.07 -0.86 10.22
CA ALA A 162 -1.09 0.02 10.23
C ALA A 162 -1.77 0.01 8.85
N ALA A 163 -3.08 -0.23 8.79
CA ALA A 163 -3.84 -0.12 7.55
C ALA A 163 -5.29 0.29 7.78
N ALA A 164 -5.85 1.04 6.84
CA ALA A 164 -7.25 1.43 6.85
C ALA A 164 -7.73 1.79 5.44
N PRO A 165 -9.01 1.54 5.08
CA PRO A 165 -9.60 2.12 3.87
C PRO A 165 -9.44 3.64 3.87
N SER A 166 -8.78 4.19 2.85
CA SER A 166 -8.28 5.57 2.86
C SER A 166 -9.40 6.59 2.95
N LEU A 167 -10.51 6.35 2.23
CA LEU A 167 -11.64 7.27 2.18
C LEU A 167 -12.35 7.36 3.52
N GLU A 168 -12.54 6.23 4.19
CA GLU A 168 -13.17 6.11 5.50
C GLU A 168 -12.30 6.77 6.57
N ALA A 169 -11.00 6.49 6.55
CA ALA A 169 -10.02 7.12 7.45
C ALA A 169 -10.04 8.66 7.31
N LEU A 170 -10.06 9.17 6.07
CA LEU A 170 -10.10 10.61 5.82
C LEU A 170 -11.43 11.24 6.25
N LYS A 171 -12.56 10.55 6.02
CA LYS A 171 -13.86 11.02 6.53
C LYS A 171 -13.83 11.20 8.04
N ILE A 172 -13.26 10.24 8.77
CA ILE A 172 -13.12 10.33 10.23
C ILE A 172 -12.23 11.53 10.58
N ALA A 173 -11.04 11.65 9.98
CA ALA A 173 -10.10 12.72 10.29
C ALA A 173 -10.65 14.14 10.06
N VAL A 174 -11.55 14.33 9.08
CA VAL A 174 -12.14 15.64 8.76
C VAL A 174 -13.38 15.97 9.63
N HIS A 175 -14.00 14.97 10.26
CA HIS A 175 -15.18 15.18 11.12
C HIS A 175 -14.84 15.20 12.62
N VAL A 176 -13.55 15.12 12.98
CA VAL A 176 -13.02 15.24 14.35
C VAL A 176 -12.56 16.66 14.62
#